data_AF-A0A319DRD3-F1
#
_entry.id   AF-A0A319DRD3-F1
#
_cell.length_a   1.000
_cell.length_b   1.000
_cell.length_c   1.000
_cell.angle_alpha   90.00
_cell.angle_beta   90.00
_cell.angle_gamma   90.00
#
_symmetry.space_group_name_H-M   'P 1'
#
loop_
_entity.id
_entity.type
_entity.pdbx_description
1 polymer ?
#
loop_
_entity_poly.entity_id
_entity_poly.type
_entity_poly.pdbx_seq_one_letter_code
_entity_poly.pdbx_strand_id
1 'polypeptide(L)'
;MNEVTGLALYCMVSKALPGARLIYPGNQINYLAHNCWTSAELHARFCLWVATAPGAGNNIFNVINGDFARFGCRIPENMFDPTLAVHECGSQCTRTTLKTANPVAVHASNLGLVDTPVVNQRPVLDLLIDPQKWAQRGDVEEVWQKLKVKYNLDQAVWDNATWAFLTFVLGREWGCVASMSKARKLGWTGYEDTWESSERTLDTLEEEGVIPSMAGLKKDFLKE
;
A
#
# COMPACT_ATOMS: atom_id res chain seq x y z
N MET A 1 10.32 -0.06 3.46
CA MET A 1 9.08 0.75 3.55
C MET A 1 7.96 -0.21 3.93
N ASN A 2 7.05 0.20 4.81
CA ASN A 2 6.00 -0.67 5.32
C ASN A 2 4.63 -0.07 4.95
N GLU A 3 3.91 -0.73 4.04
CA GLU A 3 2.58 -0.30 3.61
C GLU A 3 1.53 -0.47 4.72
N VAL A 4 1.62 -1.57 5.48
CA VAL A 4 0.67 -1.92 6.54
C VAL A 4 0.66 -0.86 7.64
N THR A 5 1.82 -0.38 8.09
CA THR A 5 1.91 0.66 9.12
C THR A 5 1.20 1.94 8.70
N GLY A 6 1.48 2.44 7.50
CA GLY A 6 0.85 3.66 7.01
C GLY A 6 -0.66 3.52 6.81
N LEU A 7 -1.12 2.36 6.31
CA LEU A 7 -2.55 2.05 6.17
C LEU A 7 -3.24 1.97 7.53
N ALA A 8 -2.62 1.34 8.54
CA ALA A 8 -3.17 1.24 9.89
C ALA A 8 -3.38 2.63 10.51
N LEU A 9 -2.36 3.50 10.42
CA LEU A 9 -2.43 4.88 10.92
C LEU A 9 -3.48 5.70 10.16
N TYR A 10 -3.52 5.58 8.82
CA TYR A 10 -4.53 6.21 7.99
C TYR A 10 -5.94 5.83 8.42
N CYS A 11 -6.20 4.53 8.56
CA CYS A 11 -7.51 4.01 8.96
C CYS A 11 -7.91 4.47 10.37
N MET A 12 -6.99 4.38 11.33
CA MET A 12 -7.24 4.74 12.73
C MET A 12 -7.60 6.22 12.86
N VAL A 13 -6.79 7.12 12.29
CA VAL A 13 -7.04 8.55 12.37
C VAL A 13 -8.27 8.94 11.57
N SER A 14 -8.48 8.36 10.39
CA SER A 14 -9.72 8.57 9.61
C SER A 14 -10.97 8.15 10.36
N LYS A 15 -10.90 7.10 11.17
CA LYS A 15 -12.02 6.67 12.02
C LYS A 15 -12.29 7.63 13.18
N ALA A 16 -11.26 8.30 13.68
CA ALA A 16 -11.35 9.26 14.79
C ALA A 16 -11.75 10.67 14.33
N LEU A 17 -11.62 10.99 13.05
CA LEU A 17 -12.06 12.26 12.48
C LEU A 17 -13.60 12.43 12.54
N PRO A 18 -14.10 13.67 12.74
CA PRO A 18 -15.53 13.95 12.69
C PRO A 18 -16.16 13.52 11.36
N GLY A 19 -17.34 12.89 11.40
CA GLY A 19 -18.03 12.42 10.20
C GLY A 19 -17.39 11.20 9.52
N ALA A 20 -16.52 10.47 10.26
CA ALA A 20 -15.72 9.33 9.83
C ALA A 20 -16.28 8.53 8.63
N ARG A 21 -15.59 8.63 7.50
CA ARG A 21 -15.73 7.76 6.32
C ARG A 21 -14.33 7.29 5.92
N LEU A 22 -14.17 5.98 5.73
CA LEU A 22 -12.91 5.43 5.24
C LEU A 22 -12.86 5.55 3.72
N ILE A 23 -12.17 6.58 3.24
CA ILE A 23 -11.98 6.83 1.81
C ILE A 23 -10.74 6.05 1.37
N TYR A 24 -10.83 5.25 0.31
CA TYR A 24 -9.64 4.70 -0.34
C TYR A 24 -8.76 5.82 -0.95
N PRO A 25 -7.48 5.99 -0.54
CA PRO A 25 -6.71 7.16 -0.98
C PRO A 25 -6.43 7.23 -2.48
N GLY A 26 -6.27 6.07 -3.13
CA GLY A 26 -5.89 5.96 -4.53
C GLY A 26 -7.04 6.18 -5.53
N ASN A 27 -6.89 5.58 -6.70
CA ASN A 27 -7.88 5.62 -7.79
C ASN A 27 -8.55 4.26 -8.03
N GLN A 28 -9.63 4.27 -8.82
CA GLN A 28 -10.40 3.06 -9.14
C GLN A 28 -9.57 1.99 -9.85
N ILE A 29 -8.66 2.40 -10.74
CA ILE A 29 -7.82 1.46 -11.50
C ILE A 29 -6.94 0.68 -10.52
N ASN A 30 -6.28 1.38 -9.60
CA ASN A 30 -5.44 0.78 -8.58
C ASN A 30 -6.22 -0.15 -7.64
N TYR A 31 -7.38 0.30 -7.17
CA TYR A 31 -8.24 -0.46 -6.26
C TYR A 31 -8.66 -1.80 -6.87
N LEU A 32 -8.96 -1.82 -8.17
CA LEU A 32 -9.37 -3.03 -8.89
C LEU A 32 -8.20 -3.86 -9.45
N ALA A 33 -6.97 -3.31 -9.44
CA ALA A 33 -5.81 -3.98 -10.01
C ALA A 33 -5.31 -5.12 -9.11
N HIS A 34 -4.81 -6.19 -9.76
CA HIS A 34 -4.03 -7.20 -9.08
C HIS A 34 -2.64 -6.65 -8.75
N ASN A 35 -2.24 -6.86 -7.50
CA ASN A 35 -0.93 -6.52 -6.98
C ASN A 35 -0.33 -7.74 -6.26
N CYS A 36 0.99 -7.76 -6.14
CA CYS A 36 1.74 -8.67 -5.28
C CYS A 36 2.43 -7.89 -4.16
N TRP A 37 2.55 -8.52 -3.00
CA TRP A 37 3.29 -8.02 -1.85
C TRP A 37 4.39 -9.00 -1.46
N THR A 38 5.27 -8.52 -0.59
CA THR A 38 6.38 -9.31 -0.05
C THR A 38 6.42 -9.11 1.45
N SER A 39 6.08 -10.17 2.18
CA SER A 39 6.29 -10.30 3.61
C SER A 39 7.78 -10.18 3.92
N ALA A 40 8.12 -9.42 4.98
CA ALA A 40 9.49 -9.31 5.45
C ALA A 40 10.04 -10.67 5.89
N GLU A 41 9.21 -11.50 6.52
CA GLU A 41 9.60 -12.84 6.96
C GLU A 41 9.87 -13.77 5.77
N LEU A 42 8.96 -13.83 4.79
CA LEU A 42 9.18 -14.61 3.57
C LEU A 42 10.43 -14.13 2.82
N HIS A 43 10.66 -12.82 2.75
CA HIS A 43 11.87 -12.28 2.13
C HIS A 43 13.14 -12.71 2.88
N ALA A 44 13.15 -12.67 4.21
CA ALA A 44 14.27 -13.15 5.01
C ALA A 44 14.54 -14.66 4.78
N ARG A 45 13.49 -15.49 4.77
CA ARG A 45 13.59 -16.92 4.43
C ARG A 45 14.15 -17.12 3.02
N PHE A 46 13.72 -16.30 2.05
CA PHE A 46 14.23 -16.33 0.68
C PHE A 46 15.73 -16.02 0.64
N CYS A 47 16.18 -14.98 1.35
CA CYS A 47 17.59 -14.60 1.44
C CYS A 47 18.47 -15.72 2.02
N LEU A 48 18.00 -16.39 3.08
CA LEU A 48 18.71 -17.54 3.67
C LEU A 48 18.79 -18.72 2.69
N TRP A 49 17.70 -19.01 1.99
CA TRP A 49 17.66 -20.06 0.99
C TRP A 49 18.59 -19.76 -0.20
N VAL A 50 18.47 -18.57 -0.80
CA VAL A 50 19.19 -18.23 -2.03
C VAL A 50 20.70 -18.16 -1.81
N ALA A 51 21.15 -17.87 -0.58
CA ALA A 51 22.57 -17.85 -0.21
C ALA A 51 23.24 -19.24 -0.30
N THR A 52 22.47 -20.33 -0.21
CA THR A 52 22.99 -21.70 -0.18
C THR A 52 22.43 -22.60 -1.28
N ALA A 53 21.38 -22.15 -1.99
CA ALA A 53 20.73 -22.93 -3.03
C ALA A 53 21.67 -23.24 -4.22
N PRO A 54 21.85 -24.52 -4.59
CA PRO A 54 22.65 -24.90 -5.75
C PRO A 54 22.15 -24.21 -7.04
N GLY A 55 23.07 -23.59 -7.78
CA GLY A 55 22.74 -22.90 -9.04
C GLY A 55 22.09 -21.51 -8.88
N ALA A 56 21.89 -21.02 -7.66
CA ALA A 56 21.34 -19.68 -7.42
C ALA A 56 22.38 -18.55 -7.54
N GLY A 57 23.68 -18.85 -7.48
CA GLY A 57 24.74 -17.86 -7.62
C GLY A 57 24.67 -17.08 -8.94
N ASN A 58 25.05 -15.80 -8.93
CA ASN A 58 25.06 -14.89 -10.10
C ASN A 58 23.71 -14.76 -10.83
N ASN A 59 22.60 -14.78 -10.09
CA ASN A 59 21.27 -14.63 -10.64
C ASN A 59 20.51 -13.47 -9.97
N ILE A 60 19.63 -12.84 -10.75
CA ILE A 60 18.60 -11.90 -10.24
C ILE A 60 17.28 -12.67 -10.08
N PHE A 61 16.57 -12.43 -8.98
CA PHE A 61 15.28 -13.03 -8.67
C PHE A 61 14.26 -11.97 -8.24
N ASN A 62 13.00 -12.19 -8.59
CA ASN A 62 11.90 -11.53 -7.91
C ASN A 62 11.62 -12.24 -6.57
N VAL A 63 11.05 -11.52 -5.61
CA VAL A 63 10.58 -12.08 -4.34
C VAL A 63 9.22 -11.49 -4.02
N ILE A 64 8.18 -12.33 -4.02
CA ILE A 64 6.81 -12.00 -3.61
C ILE A 64 6.25 -13.16 -2.79
N ASN A 65 5.16 -12.91 -2.06
CA ASN A 65 4.43 -13.87 -1.25
C ASN A 65 4.01 -15.14 -2.00
N GLY A 66 3.79 -15.02 -3.31
CA GLY A 66 3.48 -16.14 -4.19
C GLY A 66 2.00 -16.23 -4.56
N ASP A 67 1.21 -15.25 -4.14
CA ASP A 67 -0.16 -14.94 -4.56
C ASP A 67 -0.25 -13.53 -5.19
N PHE A 68 -1.46 -13.18 -5.63
CA PHE A 68 -1.83 -11.85 -6.07
C PHE A 68 -3.17 -11.48 -5.45
N ALA A 69 -3.30 -10.25 -4.99
CA ALA A 69 -4.53 -9.77 -4.36
C ALA A 69 -4.90 -8.38 -4.88
N ARG A 70 -6.14 -7.98 -4.63
CA ARG A 70 -6.67 -6.63 -4.90
C ARG A 70 -7.20 -6.07 -3.59
N PHE A 71 -7.22 -4.74 -3.44
CA PHE A 71 -7.90 -4.16 -2.30
C PHE A 71 -9.38 -4.57 -2.30
N GLY A 72 -9.87 -5.00 -1.14
CA GLY A 72 -11.23 -5.51 -0.97
C GLY A 72 -11.95 -4.90 0.23
N CYS A 73 -11.39 -3.85 0.83
CA CYS A 73 -12.03 -3.17 1.95
C CYS A 73 -13.33 -2.48 1.48
N ARG A 74 -14.36 -2.45 2.34
CA ARG A 74 -15.58 -1.73 2.01
C ARG A 74 -15.30 -0.23 1.92
N ILE A 75 -15.57 0.35 0.76
CA ILE A 75 -15.50 1.79 0.49
C ILE A 75 -16.91 2.40 0.41
N PRO A 76 -17.05 3.74 0.53
CA PRO A 76 -18.34 4.40 0.37
C PRO A 76 -18.99 4.16 -1.01
N GLU A 77 -20.30 4.29 -1.06
CA GLU A 77 -21.04 4.23 -2.32
C GLU A 77 -20.60 5.34 -3.26
N ASN A 78 -20.49 5.02 -4.55
CA ASN A 78 -20.08 5.97 -5.60
C ASN A 78 -18.74 6.67 -5.31
N MET A 79 -17.85 6.04 -4.53
CA MET A 79 -16.59 6.64 -4.11
C MET A 79 -15.72 7.16 -5.28
N PHE A 80 -15.77 6.46 -6.42
CA PHE A 80 -15.00 6.84 -7.62
C PHE A 80 -15.80 7.70 -8.60
N ASP A 81 -16.99 8.17 -8.22
CA ASP A 81 -17.75 9.15 -9.01
C ASP A 81 -16.97 10.48 -9.06
N PRO A 82 -16.71 11.04 -10.25
CA PRO A 82 -15.95 12.28 -10.39
C PRO A 82 -16.53 13.48 -9.61
N THR A 83 -17.85 13.53 -9.39
CA THR A 83 -18.51 14.62 -8.67
C THR A 83 -18.35 14.49 -7.15
N LEU A 84 -18.41 13.27 -6.63
CA LEU A 84 -18.12 12.97 -5.23
C LEU A 84 -16.63 13.14 -4.93
N ALA A 85 -15.80 12.74 -5.88
CA ALA A 85 -14.36 12.90 -5.80
C ALA A 85 -13.99 14.37 -5.58
N VAL A 86 -14.50 15.30 -6.39
CA VAL A 86 -14.20 16.75 -6.23
C VAL A 86 -14.61 17.28 -4.85
N HIS A 87 -15.73 16.81 -4.28
CA HIS A 87 -16.22 17.26 -2.98
C HIS A 87 -15.35 16.77 -1.82
N GLU A 88 -14.88 15.52 -1.86
CA GLU A 88 -14.07 14.90 -0.79
C GLU A 88 -12.56 15.22 -0.92
N CYS A 89 -12.08 15.43 -2.15
CA CYS A 89 -10.66 15.50 -2.53
C CYS A 89 -10.02 16.86 -2.24
N GLY A 90 -10.79 17.96 -2.34
CA GLY A 90 -10.33 19.31 -1.98
C GLY A 90 -8.90 19.64 -2.45
N SER A 91 -8.04 20.11 -1.53
CA SER A 91 -6.61 20.37 -1.78
C SER A 91 -5.70 19.13 -1.65
N GLN A 92 -6.26 17.97 -1.32
CA GLN A 92 -5.53 16.74 -1.04
C GLN A 92 -5.33 15.88 -2.28
N CYS A 93 -6.05 16.16 -3.38
CA CYS A 93 -5.85 15.50 -4.64
C CYS A 93 -4.40 15.59 -5.12
N THR A 94 -3.90 14.52 -5.70
CA THR A 94 -2.62 14.56 -6.42
C THR A 94 -2.77 13.88 -7.76
N ARG A 95 -2.49 14.64 -8.82
CA ARG A 95 -2.27 14.11 -10.17
C ARG A 95 -0.88 14.51 -10.63
N THR A 96 0.03 13.55 -10.71
CA THR A 96 1.44 13.78 -11.08
C THR A 96 1.85 12.88 -12.23
N THR A 97 2.25 13.48 -13.34
CA THR A 97 2.84 12.74 -14.46
C THR A 97 4.29 12.36 -14.14
N LEU A 98 4.60 11.07 -14.21
CA LEU A 98 5.95 10.58 -13.98
C LEU A 98 6.89 10.92 -15.14
N LYS A 99 8.17 11.17 -14.81
CA LYS A 99 9.20 11.47 -15.81
C LYS A 99 9.61 10.23 -16.62
N THR A 100 9.48 9.05 -16.03
CA THR A 100 9.86 7.76 -16.63
C THR A 100 8.77 7.27 -17.59
N ALA A 101 9.13 6.41 -18.54
CA ALA A 101 8.14 5.75 -19.41
C ALA A 101 7.40 4.66 -18.63
N ASN A 102 6.26 4.19 -19.16
CA ASN A 102 5.67 2.96 -18.68
C ASN A 102 6.68 1.81 -18.82
N PRO A 103 6.86 0.94 -17.81
CA PRO A 103 7.82 -0.16 -17.88
C PRO A 103 7.64 -1.07 -19.11
N VAL A 104 6.40 -1.22 -19.59
CA VAL A 104 6.08 -2.00 -20.80
C VAL A 104 6.77 -1.46 -22.06
N ALA A 105 7.14 -0.18 -22.10
CA ALA A 105 7.84 0.44 -23.22
C ALA A 105 9.17 -0.27 -23.54
N VAL A 106 9.86 -0.84 -22.54
CA VAL A 106 11.11 -1.60 -22.72
C VAL A 106 10.88 -2.87 -23.56
N HIS A 107 9.67 -3.40 -23.56
CA HIS A 107 9.28 -4.61 -24.29
C HIS A 107 8.29 -4.33 -25.44
N ALA A 108 8.07 -3.06 -25.80
CA ALA A 108 7.04 -2.65 -26.74
C ALA A 108 7.12 -3.37 -28.08
N SER A 109 8.31 -3.44 -28.69
CA SER A 109 8.52 -4.11 -29.98
C SER A 109 8.17 -5.60 -29.92
N ASN A 110 8.65 -6.30 -28.90
CA ASN A 110 8.41 -7.74 -28.74
C ASN A 110 6.95 -8.08 -28.48
N LEU A 111 6.21 -7.17 -27.83
CA LEU A 111 4.80 -7.32 -27.51
C LEU A 111 3.86 -6.78 -28.60
N GLY A 112 4.40 -6.19 -29.68
CA GLY A 112 3.59 -5.54 -30.72
C GLY A 112 2.86 -4.29 -30.23
N LEU A 113 3.39 -3.62 -29.20
CA LEU A 113 2.80 -2.42 -28.58
C LEU A 113 3.45 -1.12 -29.05
N VAL A 114 4.27 -1.16 -30.12
CA VAL A 114 4.86 0.03 -30.72
C VAL A 114 3.75 1.02 -31.11
N ASP A 115 3.97 2.30 -30.84
CA ASP A 115 3.04 3.42 -31.11
C ASP A 115 1.67 3.35 -30.40
N THR A 116 1.50 2.46 -29.43
CA THR A 116 0.27 2.41 -28.63
C THR A 116 0.24 3.53 -27.57
N PRO A 117 -0.96 3.93 -27.10
CA PRO A 117 -1.09 4.93 -26.03
C PRO A 117 -0.29 4.57 -24.76
N VAL A 118 -0.26 3.29 -24.36
CA VAL A 118 0.48 2.87 -23.16
C VAL A 118 1.99 3.06 -23.27
N VAL A 119 2.55 3.01 -24.50
CA VAL A 119 3.97 3.27 -24.75
C VAL A 119 4.25 4.76 -24.91
N ASN A 120 3.34 5.49 -25.57
CA ASN A 120 3.52 6.90 -25.91
C ASN A 120 3.16 7.86 -24.77
N GLN A 121 2.32 7.44 -23.83
CA GLN A 121 1.93 8.25 -22.68
C GLN A 121 2.82 7.95 -21.48
N ARG A 122 3.04 8.99 -20.66
CA ARG A 122 3.74 8.84 -19.38
C ARG A 122 2.75 8.33 -18.32
N PRO A 123 3.17 7.41 -17.43
CA PRO A 123 2.35 6.98 -16.32
C PRO A 123 2.00 8.17 -15.42
N VAL A 124 0.79 8.16 -14.87
CA VAL A 124 0.31 9.16 -13.94
C VAL A 124 0.12 8.51 -12.56
N LEU A 125 0.52 9.24 -11.52
CA LEU A 125 0.05 8.99 -10.16
C LEU A 125 -1.19 9.82 -9.95
N ASP A 126 -2.33 9.17 -9.76
CA ASP A 126 -3.63 9.81 -9.52
C ASP A 126 -4.19 9.32 -8.18
N LEU A 127 -4.39 10.26 -7.25
CA LEU A 127 -4.89 10.01 -5.91
C LEU A 127 -6.04 10.94 -5.59
N LEU A 128 -7.12 10.36 -5.08
CA LEU A 128 -8.22 11.11 -4.49
C LEU A 128 -7.79 11.77 -3.18
N ILE A 129 -7.01 11.07 -2.35
CA ILE A 129 -6.39 11.64 -1.17
C ILE A 129 -4.92 11.28 -1.23
N ASP A 130 -4.05 12.29 -1.36
CA ASP A 130 -2.62 12.10 -1.17
C ASP A 130 -2.31 11.91 0.32
N PRO A 131 -1.88 10.71 0.76
CA PRO A 131 -1.61 10.43 2.17
C PRO A 131 -0.61 11.42 2.79
N GLN A 132 0.36 11.90 2.02
CA GLN A 132 1.35 12.87 2.52
C GLN A 132 0.73 14.24 2.78
N LYS A 133 -0.16 14.72 1.92
CA LYS A 133 -0.88 15.99 2.14
C LYS A 133 -1.92 15.84 3.25
N TRP A 134 -2.62 14.70 3.27
CA TRP A 134 -3.63 14.38 4.29
C TRP A 134 -3.02 14.37 5.69
N ALA A 135 -1.87 13.71 5.87
CA ALA A 135 -1.19 13.63 7.16
C ALA A 135 -0.73 15.01 7.70
N GLN A 136 -0.63 16.03 6.84
CA GLN A 136 -0.21 17.40 7.21
C GLN A 136 -1.38 18.34 7.50
N ARG A 137 -2.64 17.88 7.38
CA ARG A 137 -3.80 18.72 7.68
C ARG A 137 -3.85 19.02 9.17
N GLY A 138 -4.21 20.26 9.53
CA GLY A 138 -4.26 20.69 10.93
C GLY A 138 -5.25 19.87 11.79
N ASP A 139 -6.39 19.48 11.22
CA ASP A 139 -7.38 18.65 11.92
C ASP A 139 -6.92 17.18 12.08
N VAL A 140 -6.23 16.64 11.08
CA VAL A 140 -5.61 15.31 11.14
C VAL A 140 -4.51 15.27 12.21
N GLU A 141 -3.64 16.29 12.23
CA GLU A 141 -2.59 16.44 13.23
C GLU A 141 -3.18 16.56 14.64
N GLU A 142 -4.22 17.37 14.83
CA GLU A 142 -4.90 17.50 16.11
C GLU A 142 -5.46 16.16 16.62
N VAL A 143 -6.09 15.38 15.73
CA VAL A 143 -6.59 14.04 16.07
C VAL A 143 -5.46 13.08 16.39
N TRP A 144 -4.38 13.07 15.59
CA TRP A 144 -3.20 12.26 15.86
C TRP A 144 -2.62 12.57 17.25
N GLN A 145 -2.44 13.85 17.60
CA GLN A 145 -1.92 14.23 18.92
C GLN A 145 -2.80 13.71 20.06
N LYS A 146 -4.12 13.74 19.92
CA LYS A 146 -5.06 13.18 20.91
C LYS A 146 -4.92 11.66 21.04
N LEU A 147 -4.84 10.94 19.92
CA LEU A 147 -4.69 9.48 19.91
C LEU A 147 -3.34 9.06 20.49
N LYS A 148 -2.27 9.80 20.14
CA LYS A 148 -0.93 9.59 20.66
C LYS A 148 -0.90 9.65 22.19
N VAL A 149 -1.47 10.70 22.80
CA VAL A 149 -1.55 10.81 24.27
C VAL A 149 -2.45 9.70 24.85
N LYS A 150 -3.61 9.45 24.24
CA LYS A 150 -4.58 8.48 24.76
C LYS A 150 -4.04 7.06 24.81
N TYR A 151 -3.31 6.63 23.78
CA TYR A 151 -2.80 5.27 23.64
C TYR A 151 -1.30 5.16 23.92
N ASN A 152 -0.66 6.24 24.40
CA ASN A 152 0.77 6.30 24.69
C ASN A 152 1.65 5.88 23.50
N LEU A 153 1.34 6.41 22.31
CA LEU A 153 2.10 6.11 21.08
C LEU A 153 3.32 7.02 20.95
N ASP A 154 4.34 6.55 20.24
CA ASP A 154 5.51 7.36 19.90
C ASP A 154 5.22 8.25 18.67
N GLN A 155 5.61 9.53 18.73
CA GLN A 155 5.53 10.45 17.60
C GLN A 155 6.34 9.95 16.39
N ALA A 156 7.46 9.25 16.64
CA ALA A 156 8.31 8.70 15.59
C ALA A 156 7.56 7.76 14.64
N VAL A 157 6.48 7.10 15.11
CA VAL A 157 5.64 6.24 14.26
C VAL A 157 4.98 7.04 13.14
N TRP A 158 4.43 8.21 13.46
CA TRP A 158 3.77 9.09 12.50
C TRP A 158 4.76 9.71 11.52
N ASP A 159 5.88 10.19 12.05
CA ASP A 159 6.93 10.85 11.27
C ASP A 159 7.59 9.87 10.29
N ASN A 160 7.65 8.58 10.64
CA ASN A 160 8.25 7.51 9.83
C ASN A 160 7.23 6.61 9.12
N ALA A 161 5.94 6.98 9.07
CA ALA A 161 4.89 6.18 8.42
C ALA A 161 5.01 6.06 6.88
N THR A 162 6.11 6.58 6.30
CA THR A 162 6.42 6.50 4.87
C THR A 162 5.29 7.00 3.96
N TRP A 163 4.66 8.14 4.30
CA TRP A 163 3.51 8.67 3.57
C TRP A 163 3.73 8.82 2.06
N ALA A 164 4.90 9.29 1.63
CA ALA A 164 5.24 9.41 0.21
C ALA A 164 5.28 8.06 -0.53
N PHE A 165 5.63 6.98 0.18
CA PHE A 165 5.56 5.62 -0.37
C PHE A 165 4.10 5.19 -0.56
N LEU A 166 3.21 5.46 0.40
CA LEU A 166 1.77 5.22 0.24
C LEU A 166 1.19 6.02 -0.93
N THR A 167 1.54 7.30 -1.05
CA THR A 167 1.17 8.14 -2.19
C THR A 167 1.60 7.47 -3.50
N PHE A 168 2.83 6.98 -3.57
CA PHE A 168 3.30 6.28 -4.76
C PHE A 168 2.52 4.99 -5.04
N VAL A 169 2.41 4.07 -4.09
CA VAL A 169 1.86 2.72 -4.37
C VAL A 169 0.36 2.72 -4.66
N LEU A 170 -0.41 3.57 -3.97
CA LEU A 170 -1.87 3.68 -4.12
C LEU A 170 -2.27 4.55 -5.31
N GLY A 171 -1.41 5.49 -5.72
CA GLY A 171 -1.68 6.39 -6.84
C GLY A 171 -1.44 5.82 -8.23
N ARG A 172 -0.79 4.66 -8.34
CA ARG A 172 -0.48 4.05 -9.64
C ARG A 172 -1.75 3.72 -10.41
N GLU A 173 -1.81 4.09 -11.68
CA GLU A 173 -2.85 3.63 -12.62
C GLU A 173 -2.52 2.25 -13.24
N TRP A 174 -1.73 1.42 -12.53
CA TRP A 174 -1.34 0.08 -12.97
C TRP A 174 -1.08 -0.86 -11.78
N GLY A 175 -1.36 -2.15 -11.98
CA GLY A 175 -0.99 -3.21 -11.05
C GLY A 175 0.49 -3.58 -11.13
N CYS A 176 1.01 -4.21 -10.08
CA CYS A 176 2.36 -4.79 -10.08
C CYS A 176 2.28 -6.28 -9.76
N VAL A 177 2.75 -7.12 -10.68
CA VAL A 177 2.71 -8.58 -10.57
C VAL A 177 4.10 -9.09 -10.97
N ALA A 178 4.71 -9.90 -10.11
CA ALA A 178 6.01 -10.50 -10.38
C ALA A 178 5.92 -12.02 -10.42
N SER A 179 6.78 -12.65 -11.23
CA SER A 179 6.86 -14.11 -11.31
C SER A 179 7.90 -14.66 -10.35
N MET A 180 7.52 -15.68 -9.56
CA MET A 180 8.43 -16.50 -8.75
C MET A 180 8.97 -17.73 -9.51
N SER A 181 8.63 -17.90 -10.79
CA SER A 181 8.91 -19.13 -11.54
C SER A 181 10.40 -19.48 -11.58
N LYS A 182 11.29 -18.49 -11.67
CA LYS A 182 12.74 -18.73 -11.70
C LYS A 182 13.24 -19.34 -10.38
N ALA A 183 12.84 -18.77 -9.25
CA ALA A 183 13.21 -19.31 -7.94
C ALA A 183 12.58 -20.69 -7.70
N ARG A 184 11.31 -20.87 -8.09
CA ARG A 184 10.61 -22.16 -7.97
C ARG A 184 11.28 -23.27 -8.78
N LYS A 185 11.77 -22.98 -9.99
CA LYS A 185 12.56 -23.93 -10.80
C LYS A 185 13.87 -24.35 -10.13
N LEU A 186 14.41 -23.53 -9.23
CA LEU A 186 15.62 -23.85 -8.44
C LEU A 186 15.29 -24.44 -7.06
N GLY A 187 14.02 -24.74 -6.79
CA GLY A 187 13.59 -25.43 -5.57
C GLY A 187 13.04 -24.54 -4.46
N TRP A 188 12.85 -23.24 -4.69
CA TRP A 188 12.14 -22.39 -3.72
C TRP A 188 10.66 -22.77 -3.67
N THR A 189 10.17 -23.11 -2.47
CA THR A 189 8.76 -23.45 -2.23
C THR A 189 8.07 -22.50 -1.25
N GLY A 190 8.78 -21.51 -0.73
CA GLY A 190 8.21 -20.57 0.24
C GLY A 190 7.04 -19.80 -0.37
N TYR A 191 5.99 -19.71 0.44
CA TYR A 191 4.73 -19.06 0.16
C TYR A 191 4.25 -18.38 1.45
N GLU A 192 3.51 -17.29 1.28
CA GLU A 192 2.81 -16.57 2.32
C GLU A 192 1.45 -16.16 1.76
N ASP A 193 0.36 -16.30 2.51
CA ASP A 193 -0.88 -15.61 2.16
C ASP A 193 -0.71 -14.12 2.48
N THR A 194 -1.02 -13.26 1.49
CA THR A 194 -0.80 -11.81 1.62
C THR A 194 -1.65 -11.18 2.72
N TRP A 195 -2.88 -11.63 2.93
CA TRP A 195 -3.75 -11.05 3.95
C TRP A 195 -3.41 -11.56 5.34
N GLU A 196 -3.15 -12.85 5.49
CA GLU A 196 -2.67 -13.37 6.78
C GLU A 196 -1.33 -12.74 7.18
N SER A 197 -0.43 -12.50 6.23
CA SER A 197 0.82 -11.78 6.50
C SER A 197 0.59 -10.33 6.92
N SER A 198 -0.44 -9.68 6.37
CA SER A 198 -0.80 -8.31 6.72
C SER A 198 -1.41 -8.25 8.13
N GLU A 199 -2.27 -9.22 8.48
CA GLU A 199 -2.84 -9.39 9.82
C GLU A 199 -1.73 -9.63 10.85
N ARG A 200 -0.81 -10.57 10.62
CA ARG A 200 0.36 -10.78 11.51
C ARG A 200 1.20 -9.52 11.68
N THR A 201 1.33 -8.71 10.62
CA THR A 201 2.05 -7.43 10.71
C THR A 201 1.29 -6.46 11.61
N LEU A 202 -0.05 -6.38 11.52
CA LEU A 202 -0.86 -5.56 12.41
C LEU A 202 -0.76 -6.03 13.87
N ASP A 203 -0.82 -7.35 14.11
CA ASP A 203 -0.65 -7.92 15.45
C ASP A 203 0.71 -7.53 16.05
N THR A 204 1.79 -7.65 15.26
CA THR A 204 3.14 -7.23 15.68
C THR A 204 3.19 -5.73 16.00
N LEU A 205 2.55 -4.88 15.19
CA LEU A 205 2.51 -3.44 15.43
C LEU A 205 1.73 -3.08 16.71
N GLU A 206 0.68 -3.85 17.04
CA GLU A 206 -0.07 -3.73 18.29
C GLU A 206 0.78 -4.16 19.50
N GLU A 207 1.43 -5.33 19.42
CA GLU A 207 2.28 -5.88 20.48
C GLU A 207 3.45 -4.95 20.82
N GLU A 208 4.07 -4.35 19.80
CA GLU A 208 5.20 -3.43 19.94
C GLU A 208 4.76 -1.99 20.27
N GLY A 209 3.46 -1.73 20.45
CA GLY A 209 2.93 -0.41 20.82
C GLY A 209 3.07 0.66 19.72
N VAL A 210 3.27 0.24 18.46
CA VAL A 210 3.34 1.13 17.29
C VAL A 210 1.95 1.65 16.95
N ILE A 211 0.92 0.80 17.10
CA ILE A 211 -0.49 1.17 16.99
C ILE A 211 -1.24 0.72 18.26
N PRO A 212 -2.41 1.31 18.57
CA PRO A 212 -3.21 0.88 19.71
C PRO A 212 -3.79 -0.52 19.52
N SER A 213 -4.17 -1.14 20.64
CA SER A 213 -4.84 -2.43 20.57
C SER A 213 -6.17 -2.38 19.81
N MET A 214 -6.44 -3.43 19.03
CA MET A 214 -7.73 -3.57 18.36
C MET A 214 -8.89 -3.58 19.37
N ALA A 215 -8.70 -4.17 20.54
CA ALA A 215 -9.70 -4.13 21.62
C ALA A 215 -9.97 -2.70 22.11
N GLY A 216 -8.93 -1.90 22.29
CA GLY A 216 -9.03 -0.48 22.66
C GLY A 216 -9.75 0.35 21.59
N LEU A 217 -9.34 0.20 20.33
CA LEU A 217 -9.98 0.88 19.19
C LEU A 217 -11.46 0.53 19.07
N LYS A 218 -11.82 -0.75 19.21
CA LYS A 218 -13.24 -1.18 19.19
C LYS A 218 -14.02 -0.53 20.32
N LYS A 219 -13.53 -0.60 21.56
CA LYS A 219 -14.19 0.02 22.72
C LYS A 219 -14.48 1.52 22.52
N ASP A 220 -13.56 2.22 21.87
CA ASP A 220 -13.65 3.68 21.72
C ASP A 220 -14.43 4.14 20.48
N PHE A 221 -14.42 3.36 19.39
CA PHE A 221 -14.94 3.78 18.08
C PHE A 221 -16.03 2.89 17.49
N LEU A 222 -16.23 1.69 18.04
CA LEU A 222 -17.34 0.81 17.72
C LEU A 222 -18.20 0.69 18.97
N LYS A 223 -19.19 1.58 19.09
CA LYS A 223 -20.31 1.31 20.00
C LYS A 223 -21.11 0.15 19.40
N GLU A 224 -21.47 -0.82 20.24
CA GLU A 224 -22.40 -1.90 19.91
C GLU A 224 -23.70 -1.36 19.28
#